data_AF-A0A448IEU5-F1
#
_entry.id   AF-A0A448IEU5-F1
#
_cell.length_a   1.000
_cell.length_b   1.000
_cell.length_c   1.000
_cell.angle_alpha   90.00
_cell.angle_beta   90.00
_cell.angle_gamma   90.00
#
_symmetry.space_group_name_H-M   'P 1'
#
loop_
_entity.id
_entity.type
_entity.pdbx_description
1 polymer ?
#
loop_
_entity_poly.entity_id
_entity_poly.type
_entity_poly.pdbx_seq_one_letter_code
_entity_poly.pdbx_strand_id
1 'polypeptide(L)'
;MTGPLQVDTDELRRAGSNFTAAGDRLAGLRAEAPLGDAASAVPQLQTAGACRSAQSTVATEMTTIADAARTYGSNLRSAADNYDSTDQASGGRVAAVDIPAPGS
;
A
#
# COMPACT_ATOMS: atom_id res chain seq x y z
N MET A 1 7.78 31.64 3.35
CA MET A 1 6.45 31.12 3.75
C MET A 1 6.68 29.85 4.53
N THR A 2 6.28 29.79 5.80
CA THR A 2 6.44 28.63 6.69
C THR A 2 5.06 28.13 7.15
N GLY A 3 4.10 28.10 6.22
CA GLY A 3 2.79 27.52 6.50
C GLY A 3 2.91 25.99 6.51
N PRO A 4 2.22 25.27 7.41
CA PRO A 4 2.21 23.81 7.38
C PRO A 4 1.73 23.33 6.01
N LEU A 5 2.35 22.28 5.48
CA LEU A 5 1.85 21.56 4.31
C LEU A 5 0.35 21.30 4.50
N GLN A 6 -0.44 21.55 3.45
CA GLN A 6 -1.88 21.24 3.49
C GLN A 6 -2.13 19.72 3.61
N VAL A 7 -1.11 18.93 3.29
CA VAL A 7 -1.09 17.48 3.39
C VAL A 7 -0.17 17.06 4.55
N ASP A 8 -0.72 16.27 5.47
CA ASP A 8 0.06 15.62 6.51
C ASP A 8 0.82 14.42 5.91
N THR A 9 2.11 14.61 5.64
CA THR A 9 2.96 13.59 5.03
C THR A 9 3.30 12.45 5.99
N ASP A 10 3.21 12.68 7.31
CA ASP A 10 3.39 11.63 8.31
C ASP A 10 2.20 10.69 8.36
N GLU A 11 0.97 11.21 8.25
CA GLU A 11 -0.23 10.36 8.15
C GLU A 11 -0.22 9.55 6.83
N LEU A 12 0.25 10.13 5.71
CA LEU A 12 0.44 9.37 4.47
C LEU A 12 1.46 8.23 4.63
N ARG A 13 2.59 8.47 5.30
CA ARG A 13 3.60 7.43 5.60
C ARG A 13 3.04 6.35 6.50
N ARG A 14 2.27 6.73 7.52
CA ARG A 14 1.64 5.82 8.46
C ARG A 14 0.61 4.95 7.75
N ALA A 15 -0.30 5.55 6.98
CA ALA A 15 -1.26 4.84 6.16
C ALA A 15 -0.56 3.91 5.17
N GLY A 16 0.50 4.38 4.49
CA GLY A 16 1.31 3.57 3.58
C GLY A 16 1.90 2.33 4.25
N SER A 17 2.46 2.50 5.45
CA SER A 17 2.98 1.42 6.30
C SER A 17 1.90 0.42 6.72
N ASN A 18 0.72 0.91 7.11
CA ASN A 18 -0.42 0.07 7.47
C ASN A 18 -0.90 -0.79 6.30
N PHE A 19 -0.98 -0.22 5.08
CA PHE A 19 -1.42 -0.95 3.89
C PHE A 19 -0.42 -2.02 3.45
N THR A 20 0.89 -1.74 3.50
CA THR A 20 1.90 -2.78 3.23
C THR A 20 1.84 -3.89 4.28
N ALA A 21 1.75 -3.54 5.57
CA ALA A 21 1.62 -4.54 6.63
C ALA A 21 0.34 -5.38 6.49
N ALA A 22 -0.77 -4.78 6.04
CA ALA A 22 -2.00 -5.50 5.73
C ALA A 22 -1.80 -6.48 4.57
N GLY A 23 -1.14 -6.07 3.49
CA GLY A 23 -0.80 -6.94 2.37
C GLY A 23 0.05 -8.14 2.79
N ASP A 24 1.05 -7.93 3.66
CA ASP A 24 1.90 -9.00 4.18
C ASP A 24 1.12 -9.96 5.09
N ARG A 25 0.22 -9.44 5.93
CA ARG A 25 -0.68 -10.28 6.75
C ARG A 25 -1.62 -11.10 5.88
N LEU A 26 -2.21 -10.52 4.84
CA LEU A 26 -3.10 -11.22 3.91
C LEU A 26 -2.36 -12.36 3.19
N ALA A 27 -1.16 -12.10 2.68
CA ALA A 27 -0.31 -13.13 2.08
C ALA A 27 0.06 -14.25 3.08
N GLY A 28 0.17 -13.92 4.37
CA GLY A 28 0.46 -14.88 5.44
C GLY A 28 -0.72 -15.77 5.86
N LEU A 29 -1.97 -15.39 5.58
CA LEU A 29 -3.16 -16.14 6.01
C LEU A 29 -3.26 -17.52 5.36
N ARG A 30 -2.73 -17.70 4.15
CA ARG A 30 -2.80 -18.96 3.37
C ARG A 30 -4.21 -19.55 3.36
N ALA A 31 -5.20 -18.73 3.04
CA ALA A 31 -6.63 -19.07 3.11
C ALA A 31 -7.01 -20.25 2.20
N GLU A 32 -6.16 -20.58 1.22
CA GLU A 32 -6.28 -21.72 0.34
C GLU A 32 -5.89 -23.05 1.00
N ALA A 33 -5.06 -23.05 2.05
CA ALA A 33 -4.51 -24.26 2.65
C ALA A 33 -5.58 -25.27 3.13
N PRO A 34 -6.66 -24.84 3.83
CA PRO A 34 -7.72 -25.76 4.26
C PRO A 34 -8.45 -26.46 3.09
N LEU A 35 -8.52 -25.81 1.92
CA LEU A 35 -9.12 -26.40 0.72
C LEU A 35 -8.23 -27.50 0.13
N GLY A 36 -6.91 -27.33 0.19
CA GLY A 36 -5.93 -28.36 -0.18
C GLY A 36 -5.98 -29.57 0.77
N ASP A 37 -6.10 -29.33 2.07
CA ASP A 37 -6.23 -30.38 3.08
C ASP A 37 -7.53 -31.19 2.86
N ALA A 38 -8.65 -30.50 2.63
CA ALA A 38 -9.92 -31.14 2.33
C ALA A 38 -9.85 -31.98 1.04
N ALA A 39 -9.23 -31.46 -0.03
CA ALA A 39 -9.05 -32.21 -1.27
C ALA A 39 -8.19 -33.48 -1.08
N SER A 40 -7.20 -33.41 -0.20
CA SER A 40 -6.28 -34.52 0.10
C SER A 40 -6.93 -35.62 0.95
N ALA A 41 -7.93 -35.28 1.76
CA ALA A 41 -8.69 -36.23 2.57
C ALA A 41 -9.68 -37.08 1.74
N VAL A 42 -10.15 -36.58 0.58
CA VAL A 42 -11.15 -37.27 -0.27
C VAL A 42 -10.71 -37.42 -1.74
N PRO A 43 -9.50 -37.92 -2.03
CA PRO A 43 -8.85 -37.76 -3.34
C PRO A 43 -9.58 -38.45 -4.50
N GLN A 44 -10.40 -39.46 -4.22
CA GLN A 44 -11.16 -40.24 -5.21
C GLN A 44 -12.55 -39.67 -5.52
N LEU A 45 -13.00 -38.64 -4.78
CA LEU A 45 -14.32 -38.04 -4.98
C LEU A 45 -14.22 -36.81 -5.90
N GLN A 46 -15.29 -36.54 -6.66
CA GLN A 46 -15.41 -35.32 -7.48
C GLN A 46 -15.20 -34.04 -6.65
N THR A 47 -15.56 -34.08 -5.36
CA THR A 47 -15.35 -33.00 -4.39
C THR A 47 -13.88 -32.60 -4.27
N ALA A 48 -12.92 -33.51 -4.41
CA ALA A 48 -11.50 -33.14 -4.39
C ALA A 48 -11.10 -32.26 -5.58
N GLY A 49 -11.71 -32.46 -6.76
CA GLY A 49 -11.53 -31.58 -7.91
C GLY A 49 -12.08 -30.18 -7.65
N ALA A 50 -13.29 -30.09 -7.07
CA ALA A 50 -13.90 -28.83 -6.68
C ALA A 50 -13.07 -28.08 -5.63
N CYS A 51 -12.58 -28.78 -4.60
CA CYS A 51 -11.71 -28.20 -3.57
C CYS A 51 -10.39 -27.68 -4.15
N ARG A 52 -9.75 -28.39 -5.08
CA ARG A 52 -8.54 -27.90 -5.77
C ARG A 52 -8.79 -26.67 -6.64
N SER A 53 -9.92 -26.63 -7.34
CA SER A 53 -10.32 -25.45 -8.12
C SER A 53 -10.53 -24.24 -7.20
N ALA A 54 -11.30 -24.42 -6.12
CA ALA A 54 -11.51 -23.39 -5.11
C ALA A 54 -10.19 -22.93 -4.48
N GLN A 55 -9.28 -23.86 -4.16
CA GLN A 55 -7.94 -23.57 -3.64
C GLN A 55 -7.18 -22.64 -4.58
N SER A 56 -7.16 -22.95 -5.89
CA SER A 56 -6.47 -22.13 -6.89
C SER A 56 -7.08 -20.74 -7.03
N THR A 57 -8.41 -20.64 -6.99
CA THR A 57 -9.10 -19.35 -7.05
C THR A 57 -8.77 -18.50 -5.81
N VAL A 58 -8.89 -19.08 -4.61
CA VAL A 58 -8.57 -18.37 -3.36
C VAL A 58 -7.12 -17.92 -3.33
N ALA A 59 -6.17 -18.77 -3.75
CA ALA A 59 -4.76 -18.41 -3.81
C ALA A 59 -4.51 -17.19 -4.74
N THR A 60 -5.16 -17.18 -5.91
CA THR A 60 -5.06 -16.08 -6.88
C THR A 60 -5.62 -14.77 -6.33
N GLU A 61 -6.82 -14.82 -5.75
CA GLU A 61 -7.48 -13.64 -5.20
C GLU A 61 -6.70 -13.08 -4.00
N MET A 62 -6.22 -13.95 -3.10
CA MET A 62 -5.41 -13.54 -1.95
C MET A 62 -4.10 -12.87 -2.37
N THR A 63 -3.44 -13.40 -3.41
CA THR A 63 -2.24 -12.78 -3.99
C THR A 63 -2.56 -11.41 -4.56
N THR A 64 -3.65 -11.31 -5.33
CA THR A 64 -4.08 -10.05 -5.97
C THR A 64 -4.39 -8.97 -4.93
N ILE A 65 -5.13 -9.31 -3.87
CA ILE A 65 -5.48 -8.36 -2.81
C ILE A 65 -4.23 -7.95 -2.01
N ALA A 66 -3.34 -8.90 -1.69
CA ALA A 66 -2.10 -8.60 -0.99
C ALA A 66 -1.22 -7.63 -1.79
N ASP A 67 -1.08 -7.85 -3.10
CA ASP A 67 -0.28 -6.99 -3.98
C ASP A 67 -0.92 -5.62 -4.20
N ALA A 68 -2.25 -5.55 -4.31
CA ALA A 68 -2.97 -4.28 -4.36
C ALA A 68 -2.75 -3.45 -3.08
N ALA A 69 -2.82 -4.09 -1.90
CA ALA A 69 -2.55 -3.43 -0.63
C ALA A 69 -1.10 -2.91 -0.52
N ARG A 70 -0.11 -3.72 -0.93
CA ARG A 70 1.30 -3.29 -0.99
C ARG A 70 1.50 -2.11 -1.94
N THR A 71 0.91 -2.18 -3.13
CA THR A 71 1.00 -1.15 -4.16
C THR A 71 0.41 0.17 -3.66
N TYR A 72 -0.78 0.13 -3.08
CA TYR A 72 -1.40 1.32 -2.50
C TYR A 72 -0.55 1.89 -1.36
N GLY A 73 -0.02 1.02 -0.49
CA GLY A 73 0.90 1.42 0.58
C GLY A 73 2.15 2.12 0.07
N SER A 74 2.74 1.61 -1.02
CA SER A 74 3.89 2.24 -1.69
C SER A 74 3.53 3.60 -2.28
N ASN A 75 2.38 3.71 -2.96
CA ASN A 75 1.93 4.95 -3.57
C ASN A 75 1.74 6.06 -2.55
N LEU A 76 1.21 5.74 -1.36
CA LEU A 76 1.06 6.70 -0.26
C LEU A 76 2.40 7.23 0.25
N ARG A 77 3.42 6.37 0.37
CA ARG A 77 4.77 6.81 0.75
C ARG A 77 5.41 7.68 -0.33
N SER A 78 5.31 7.27 -1.59
CA SER A 78 5.81 8.06 -2.71
C SER A 78 5.13 9.43 -2.79
N ALA A 79 3.83 9.50 -2.48
CA ALA A 79 3.11 10.77 -2.41
C ALA A 79 3.65 11.66 -1.28
N ALA A 80 3.89 11.10 -0.09
CA ALA A 80 4.50 11.84 1.03
C ALA A 80 5.87 12.44 0.64
N ASP A 81 6.73 11.64 -0.01
CA ASP A 81 8.07 12.07 -0.44
C ASP A 81 8.00 13.16 -1.53
N ASN A 82 7.03 13.06 -2.44
CA ASN A 82 6.77 14.08 -3.46
C ASN A 82 6.29 15.40 -2.85
N TYR A 83 5.44 15.35 -1.82
CA TYR A 83 4.99 16.56 -1.12
C TYR A 83 6.15 17.26 -0.42
N ASP A 84 6.94 16.51 0.37
CA ASP A 84 8.07 17.08 1.11
C ASP A 84 9.13 17.67 0.17
N SER A 85 9.47 16.97 -0.92
CA SER A 85 10.47 17.47 -1.89
C SER A 85 9.99 18.72 -2.63
N THR A 86 8.70 18.79 -2.98
CA THR A 86 8.12 19.96 -3.64
C THR A 86 8.06 21.15 -2.70
N ASP A 87 7.71 20.93 -1.43
CA ASP A 87 7.66 21.99 -0.41
C ASP A 87 9.05 22.57 -0.15
N GLN A 88 10.06 21.71 0.06
CA GLN A 88 11.44 22.15 0.24
C GLN A 88 11.95 22.95 -0.97
N ALA A 89 11.70 22.47 -2.18
CA ALA A 89 12.09 23.18 -3.40
C ALA A 89 11.39 24.54 -3.54
N SER A 90 10.11 24.61 -3.19
CA SER A 90 9.32 25.85 -3.23
C SER A 90 9.78 26.83 -2.16
N GLY A 91 10.02 26.36 -0.93
CA GLY A 91 10.57 27.14 0.16
C GLY A 91 11.93 27.74 -0.19
N GLY A 92 12.81 26.97 -0.81
CA GLY A 92 14.10 27.44 -1.32
C GLY A 92 13.96 28.54 -2.38
N ARG A 93 13.02 28.39 -3.33
CA ARG A 93 12.74 29.43 -4.34
C ARG A 93 12.21 30.72 -3.71
N VAL A 94 11.31 30.61 -2.74
CA VAL A 94 10.77 31.78 -2.02
C VAL A 94 11.85 32.49 -1.21
N ALA A 95 12.71 31.74 -0.52
CA ALA A 95 13.82 32.31 0.25
C ALA A 95 14.86 33.02 -0.62
N ALA A 96 14.99 32.62 -1.89
CA ALA A 96 15.88 33.25 -2.87
C ALA A 96 15.31 34.52 -3.52
N VAL A 97 14.04 34.86 -3.27
CA VAL A 97 13.46 36.12 -3.76
C VAL A 97 13.95 37.27 -2.88
N ASP A 98 14.73 38.18 -3.47
CA ASP A 98 15.14 39.43 -2.84
C ASP A 98 13.95 40.39 -2.81
N ILE A 99 13.45 40.74 -1.61
CA ILE A 99 12.29 41.61 -1.45
C ILE A 99 12.80 43.05 -1.29
N PRO A 100 12.52 43.97 -2.24
CA PRO A 100 12.92 45.36 -2.11
C PRO A 100 12.29 45.98 -0.86
N ALA A 101 13.07 46.74 -0.09
CA ALA A 101 12.55 47.44 1.08
C ALA A 101 11.37 48.35 0.68
N PRO A 102 10.30 48.44 1.50
CA PRO A 102 9.19 49.34 1.20
C PRO A 102 9.72 50.77 1.10
N GLY A 103 9.44 51.43 -0.03
CA GLY A 103 9.86 52.79 -0.31
C GLY A 103 9.36 53.74 0.78
N SER A 104 10.30 54.40 1.44
CA SER A 104 10.10 55.47 2.42
C SER A 104 9.42 56.69 1.84
#